data_AF-A0A1Y3QSS0-F1
#
_entry.id   AF-A0A1Y3QSS0-F1
#
_cell.length_a   1.000
_cell.length_b   1.000
_cell.length_c   1.000
_cell.angle_alpha   90.00
_cell.angle_beta   90.00
_cell.angle_gamma   90.00
#
_symmetry.space_group_name_H-M   'P 1'
#
loop_
_entity.id
_entity.type
_entity.pdbx_description
1 polymer ?
#
loop_
_entity_poly.entity_id
_entity_poly.type
_entity_poly.pdbx_seq_one_letter_code
_entity_poly.pdbx_strand_id
1 'polypeptide(L)'
;MIDTIGIIRLNVSPDAVHRNDEQINIIEDRCTAVAWRVSKTIKANSYFQYIELNEEGVNTIPAVWPIYKNNIIVGLSISLPGKYFTYDNIIKLYRYAIKIYDELPHKKWEELHGLRFSKQVGLKF
;
A
#
# COMPACT_ATOMS: atom_id res chain seq x y z
N MET A 1 13.19 -6.59 -2.37
CA MET A 1 12.45 -7.64 -3.10
C MET A 1 11.26 -7.07 -3.89
N ILE A 2 10.91 -7.69 -5.03
CA ILE A 2 9.63 -7.51 -5.73
C ILE A 2 8.98 -8.89 -5.86
N ASP A 3 7.74 -9.04 -5.38
CA ASP A 3 7.00 -10.31 -5.44
C ASP A 3 5.51 -10.10 -5.75
N THR A 4 4.81 -11.14 -6.21
CA THR A 4 3.37 -11.11 -6.49
C THR A 4 2.62 -12.16 -5.68
N ILE A 5 1.72 -11.72 -4.80
CA ILE A 5 0.94 -12.57 -3.89
C ILE A 5 -0.54 -12.39 -4.19
N GLY A 6 -1.07 -13.24 -5.08
CA GLY A 6 -2.44 -13.09 -5.59
C GLY A 6 -2.59 -11.79 -6.39
N ILE A 7 -3.43 -10.87 -5.94
CA ILE A 7 -3.58 -9.54 -6.58
C ILE A 7 -2.58 -8.49 -6.05
N ILE A 8 -1.79 -8.85 -5.04
CA ILE A 8 -0.83 -7.93 -4.41
C ILE A 8 0.49 -8.00 -5.18
N ARG A 9 1.01 -6.85 -5.57
CA ARG A 9 2.41 -6.65 -6.00
C ARG A 9 3.15 -6.03 -4.82
N LEU A 10 4.06 -6.76 -4.22
CA LEU A 10 4.80 -6.34 -3.04
C LEU A 10 6.18 -5.83 -3.45
N ASN A 11 6.47 -4.58 -3.15
CA ASN A 11 7.79 -3.97 -3.30
C ASN A 11 8.34 -3.65 -1.91
N VAL A 12 9.51 -4.20 -1.58
CA VAL A 12 10.18 -3.97 -0.30
C VAL A 12 11.53 -3.33 -0.58
N SER A 13 11.68 -2.08 -0.15
CA SER A 13 12.89 -1.27 -0.30
C SER A 13 13.38 -0.82 1.09
N PRO A 14 13.98 -1.73 1.87
CA PRO A 14 14.47 -1.40 3.19
C PRO A 14 15.65 -0.43 3.08
N ASP A 15 15.82 0.47 4.05
CA ASP A 15 16.99 1.35 4.13
C ASP A 15 18.28 0.52 4.30
N ALA A 16 18.87 0.09 3.18
CA ALA A 16 20.01 -0.83 3.13
C ALA A 16 21.32 -0.21 3.65
N VAL A 17 21.39 1.14 3.72
CA VAL A 17 22.58 1.87 4.18
C VAL A 17 22.94 1.55 5.64
N HIS A 18 21.98 1.05 6.43
CA HIS A 18 22.14 0.79 7.86
C HIS A 18 21.75 -0.63 8.29
N ARG A 19 21.58 -1.58 7.35
CA ARG A 19 21.07 -2.92 7.67
C ARG A 19 21.93 -4.01 7.03
N ASN A 20 22.14 -5.10 7.76
CA ASN A 20 22.78 -6.31 7.23
C ASN A 20 21.76 -7.22 6.53
N ASP A 21 22.26 -8.25 5.83
CA ASP A 21 21.42 -9.16 5.05
C ASP A 21 20.38 -9.89 5.90
N GLU A 22 20.71 -10.27 7.14
CA GLU A 22 19.77 -10.91 8.07
C GLU A 22 18.61 -9.98 8.42
N GLN A 23 18.90 -8.72 8.71
CA GLN A 23 17.89 -7.70 8.98
C GLN A 23 17.03 -7.41 7.74
N ILE A 24 17.61 -7.44 6.54
CA ILE A 24 16.88 -7.31 5.27
C ILE A 24 15.90 -8.47 5.11
N ASN A 25 16.35 -9.71 5.29
CA ASN A 25 15.50 -10.91 5.19
C ASN A 25 14.33 -10.87 6.19
N ILE A 26 14.57 -10.47 7.43
CA ILE A 26 13.50 -10.34 8.46
C ILE A 26 12.41 -9.35 8.01
N ILE A 27 12.79 -8.25 7.35
CA ILE A 27 11.84 -7.26 6.84
C ILE A 27 11.05 -7.85 5.68
N GLU A 28 11.73 -8.50 4.74
CA GLU A 28 11.11 -9.12 3.56
C GLU A 28 10.11 -10.21 3.98
N ASP A 29 10.47 -11.08 4.93
CA ASP A 29 9.59 -12.11 5.49
C ASP A 29 8.36 -11.50 6.16
N ARG A 30 8.56 -10.47 6.98
CA ARG A 30 7.46 -9.76 7.65
C ARG A 30 6.51 -9.12 6.63
N CYS A 31 7.04 -8.42 5.63
CA CYS A 31 6.24 -7.78 4.59
C CYS A 31 5.48 -8.81 3.74
N THR A 32 6.12 -9.93 3.43
CA THR A 32 5.51 -11.07 2.72
C THR A 32 4.33 -11.64 3.51
N ALA A 33 4.51 -11.89 4.82
CA ALA A 33 3.43 -12.40 5.68
C ALA A 33 2.23 -11.43 5.75
N VAL A 34 2.51 -10.12 5.84
CA VAL A 34 1.46 -9.07 5.79
C VAL A 34 0.75 -9.09 4.45
N ALA A 35 1.48 -9.11 3.33
CA ALA A 35 0.91 -9.12 1.98
C ALA A 35 0.04 -10.36 1.73
N TRP A 36 0.45 -11.54 2.20
CA TRP A 36 -0.37 -12.75 2.18
C TRP A 36 -1.70 -12.58 2.90
N ARG A 37 -1.66 -12.01 4.11
CA ARG A 37 -2.86 -11.78 4.91
C ARG A 37 -3.79 -10.76 4.24
N VAL A 38 -3.23 -9.66 3.72
CA VAL A 38 -3.98 -8.65 2.98
C VAL A 38 -4.61 -9.23 1.72
N SER A 39 -3.85 -10.00 0.92
CA SER A 39 -4.33 -10.63 -0.31
C SER A 39 -5.55 -11.52 -0.08
N LYS A 40 -5.55 -12.31 1.00
CA LYS A 40 -6.71 -13.13 1.39
C LYS A 40 -7.95 -12.28 1.71
N THR A 41 -7.78 -11.20 2.47
CA THR A 41 -8.88 -10.31 2.86
C THR A 41 -9.45 -9.54 1.66
N ILE A 42 -8.59 -9.05 0.77
CA ILE A 42 -9.00 -8.21 -0.35
C ILE A 42 -9.57 -9.03 -1.50
N LYS A 43 -9.03 -10.22 -1.79
CA LYS A 43 -9.55 -11.10 -2.85
C LYS A 43 -11.04 -11.43 -2.66
N ALA A 44 -11.51 -11.48 -1.41
CA ALA A 44 -12.93 -11.65 -1.10
C ALA A 44 -13.82 -10.45 -1.49
N ASN A 45 -13.24 -9.28 -1.77
CA ASN A 45 -13.90 -7.97 -1.94
C ASN A 45 -13.26 -7.13 -3.07
N SER A 46 -12.92 -7.73 -4.22
CA SER A 46 -12.02 -7.08 -5.18
C SER A 46 -12.68 -5.92 -5.95
N TYR A 47 -12.32 -4.68 -5.58
CA TYR A 47 -12.66 -3.44 -6.30
C TYR A 47 -11.61 -3.06 -7.36
N PHE A 48 -10.36 -3.46 -7.15
CA PHE A 48 -9.25 -3.19 -8.06
C PHE A 48 -8.69 -4.49 -8.64
N GLN A 49 -8.06 -4.43 -9.81
CA GLN A 49 -7.45 -5.59 -10.47
C GLN A 49 -6.17 -6.04 -9.75
N TYR A 50 -5.42 -5.08 -9.21
CA TYR A 50 -4.22 -5.33 -8.41
C TYR A 50 -3.95 -4.20 -7.42
N ILE A 51 -3.14 -4.50 -6.42
CA ILE A 51 -2.70 -3.51 -5.42
C ILE A 51 -1.19 -3.60 -5.29
N GLU A 52 -0.52 -2.46 -5.40
CA GLU A 52 0.90 -2.32 -5.11
C GLU A 52 1.06 -1.95 -3.63
N LEU A 53 1.80 -2.76 -2.89
CA LEU A 53 2.20 -2.46 -1.52
C LEU A 53 3.69 -2.18 -1.51
N ASN A 54 4.06 -0.96 -1.15
CA ASN A 54 5.46 -0.53 -1.09
C ASN A 54 5.84 -0.32 0.37
N GLU A 55 6.73 -1.18 0.89
CA GLU A 55 7.47 -0.87 2.11
C GLU A 55 8.69 -0.06 1.71
N GLU A 56 8.71 1.18 2.18
CA GLU A 56 9.77 2.13 1.86
C GLU A 56 10.47 2.58 3.16
N GLY A 57 11.65 3.18 3.04
CA GLY A 57 12.50 3.61 4.15
C GLY A 57 11.82 4.53 5.18
N VAL A 58 12.46 4.74 6.32
CA VAL A 58 11.87 5.43 7.49
C VAL A 58 11.44 6.87 7.24
N ASN A 59 12.01 7.51 6.21
CA ASN A 59 11.72 8.89 5.80
C ASN A 59 10.59 9.00 4.78
N THR A 60 9.97 7.89 4.39
CA THR A 60 8.92 7.87 3.39
C THR A 60 7.65 8.53 3.91
N ILE A 61 7.02 9.34 3.05
CA ILE A 61 5.69 9.89 3.32
C ILE A 61 4.64 8.85 2.92
N PRO A 62 3.77 8.42 3.85
CA PRO A 62 2.67 7.54 3.53
C PRO A 62 1.77 8.07 2.43
N ALA A 63 1.52 7.21 1.47
CA ALA A 63 0.77 7.61 0.30
C ALA A 63 -0.12 6.49 -0.24
N VAL A 64 -1.24 6.91 -0.81
CA VAL A 64 -2.17 6.05 -1.52
C VAL A 64 -2.45 6.72 -2.84
N TRP A 65 -2.30 5.98 -3.94
CA TRP A 65 -2.47 6.50 -5.29
C TRP A 65 -3.28 5.53 -6.15
N PRO A 66 -4.21 6.02 -6.98
CA PRO A 66 -4.84 5.17 -7.99
C PRO A 66 -3.81 4.84 -9.07
N ILE A 67 -3.92 3.65 -9.65
CA ILE A 67 -3.10 3.24 -10.78
C ILE A 67 -3.98 3.22 -12.02
N TYR A 68 -3.60 4.01 -13.02
CA TYR A 68 -4.36 4.17 -14.24
C TYR A 68 -3.84 3.31 -15.38
N LYS A 69 -4.77 2.78 -16.18
CA LYS A 69 -4.50 2.20 -17.49
C LYS A 69 -5.59 2.69 -18.44
N ASN A 70 -5.20 3.34 -19.54
CA ASN A 70 -6.13 3.92 -20.51
C ASN A 70 -7.19 4.85 -19.86
N ASN A 71 -6.77 5.72 -18.93
CA ASN A 71 -7.63 6.64 -18.16
C ASN A 71 -8.66 5.96 -17.23
N ILE A 72 -8.53 4.65 -17.00
CA ILE A 72 -9.36 3.89 -16.06
C ILE A 72 -8.50 3.50 -14.87
N ILE A 73 -9.03 3.65 -13.67
CA ILE A 73 -8.36 3.16 -12.45
C ILE A 73 -8.44 1.63 -12.46
N VAL A 74 -7.29 0.98 -12.55
CA VAL A 74 -7.17 -0.48 -12.55
C VAL A 74 -6.55 -1.02 -11.27
N GLY A 75 -5.88 -0.17 -10.51
CA GLY A 75 -5.14 -0.58 -9.31
C GLY A 75 -5.08 0.50 -8.25
N LEU A 76 -4.47 0.13 -7.12
CA LEU A 76 -4.18 1.02 -6.01
C LEU A 76 -2.73 0.81 -5.57
N SER A 77 -1.96 1.87 -5.40
CA SER A 77 -0.62 1.83 -4.82
C SER A 77 -0.67 2.37 -3.40
N ILE A 78 -0.12 1.63 -2.44
CA ILE A 78 -0.04 2.00 -1.02
C ILE A 78 1.43 1.95 -0.61
N SER A 79 2.01 3.12 -0.32
CA SER A 79 3.37 3.27 0.17
C SER A 79 3.37 3.60 1.66
N LEU A 80 4.14 2.85 2.45
CA LEU A 80 4.25 3.03 3.90
C LEU A 80 5.69 2.80 4.38
N PRO A 81 6.18 3.60 5.36
CA PRO A 81 7.34 3.26 6.16
C PRO A 81 7.17 1.91 6.85
N GLY A 82 8.28 1.19 7.03
CA GLY A 82 8.29 -0.11 7.69
C GLY A 82 7.57 -0.18 9.05
N LYS A 83 7.57 0.90 9.85
CA LYS A 83 6.83 0.93 11.13
C LYS A 83 5.30 0.91 10.96
N TYR A 84 4.79 1.38 9.81
CA TYR A 84 3.37 1.44 9.51
C TYR A 84 2.91 0.37 8.53
N PHE A 85 3.84 -0.37 7.90
CA PHE A 85 3.55 -1.49 7.01
C PHE A 85 2.99 -2.68 7.79
N THR A 86 1.73 -2.56 8.19
CA THR A 86 0.99 -3.55 8.97
C THR A 86 -0.33 -3.85 8.29
N TYR A 87 -0.86 -5.04 8.55
CA TYR A 87 -2.16 -5.48 8.02
C TYR A 87 -3.27 -4.45 8.27
N ASP A 88 -3.42 -3.98 9.52
CA ASP A 88 -4.52 -3.09 9.89
C ASP A 88 -4.43 -1.74 9.18
N ASN A 89 -3.23 -1.17 9.06
CA ASN A 89 -3.03 0.11 8.37
C ASN A 89 -3.31 -0.02 6.88
N ILE A 90 -2.84 -1.09 6.24
CA ILE A 90 -3.05 -1.35 4.81
C ILE A 90 -4.55 -1.56 4.53
N ILE A 91 -5.24 -2.37 5.34
CA ILE A 91 -6.69 -2.59 5.18
C ILE A 91 -7.49 -1.31 5.42
N LYS A 92 -7.08 -0.48 6.38
CA LYS A 92 -7.72 0.81 6.66
C LYS A 92 -7.60 1.75 5.46
N LEU A 93 -6.40 1.86 4.89
CA LEU A 93 -6.15 2.66 3.68
C LEU A 93 -6.93 2.11 2.48
N TYR A 94 -6.94 0.79 2.29
CA TYR A 94 -7.69 0.13 1.22
C TYR A 94 -9.20 0.43 1.31
N ARG A 95 -9.81 0.27 2.48
CA ARG A 95 -11.25 0.55 2.67
C ARG A 95 -11.59 2.01 2.45
N TYR A 96 -10.72 2.91 2.89
CA TYR A 96 -10.92 4.34 2.68
C TYR A 96 -10.77 4.71 1.20
N ALA A 97 -9.82 4.10 0.50
CA ALA A 97 -9.69 4.23 -0.95
C ALA A 97 -10.96 3.77 -1.68
N ILE A 98 -11.54 2.61 -1.33
CA ILE A 98 -12.84 2.18 -1.90
C ILE A 98 -13.93 3.22 -1.65
N LYS A 99 -14.08 3.71 -0.41
CA LYS A 99 -15.10 4.70 -0.08
C LYS A 99 -15.00 5.94 -0.98
N ILE A 100 -13.78 6.44 -1.19
CA ILE A 100 -13.55 7.59 -2.06
C ILE A 100 -13.80 7.25 -3.53
N TYR A 101 -13.58 5.98 -3.92
CA TYR A 101 -13.78 5.52 -5.30
C TYR A 101 -15.24 5.65 -5.68
N ASP A 102 -16.11 5.27 -4.74
CA ASP A 102 -17.56 5.33 -4.91
C ASP A 102 -18.09 6.78 -4.81
N GLU A 103 -17.44 7.65 -4.02
CA GLU A 103 -17.90 9.01 -3.72
C GLU A 103 -17.39 10.09 -4.70
N LEU A 104 -16.22 9.90 -5.34
CA LEU A 104 -15.58 10.93 -6.16
C LEU A 104 -15.50 10.56 -7.65
N PRO A 105 -15.72 11.53 -8.56
CA PRO A 105 -15.32 11.39 -9.95
C PRO A 105 -13.83 11.04 -10.06
N HIS A 106 -13.46 10.13 -10.95
CA HIS A 106 -12.06 9.66 -11.11
C HIS A 106 -11.02 10.77 -11.30
N LYS A 107 -11.42 11.94 -11.83
CA LYS A 107 -10.54 13.12 -12.00
C LYS A 107 -10.20 13.83 -10.69
N LYS A 108 -10.98 13.65 -9.63
CA LYS A 108 -10.77 14.27 -8.31
C LYS A 108 -9.91 13.43 -7.37
N TRP A 109 -9.59 12.21 -7.76
CA TRP A 109 -8.71 11.33 -7.00
C TRP A 109 -7.27 11.86 -6.90
N GLU A 110 -6.80 12.55 -7.95
CA GLU A 110 -5.46 13.15 -7.99
C GLU A 110 -5.30 14.28 -6.95
N GLU A 111 -6.39 14.95 -6.56
CA GLU A 111 -6.40 16.04 -5.58
C GLU A 111 -6.21 15.55 -4.14
N LEU A 112 -6.35 14.24 -3.92
CA LEU A 112 -6.14 13.59 -2.63
C LEU A 112 -4.71 13.04 -2.57
N HIS A 113 -3.76 13.94 -2.38
CA HIS A 113 -2.35 13.56 -2.18
C HIS A 113 -2.16 12.67 -0.94
N GLY A 114 -1.18 11.77 -1.00
CA GLY A 114 -0.91 10.73 0.01
C GLY A 114 -0.89 11.16 1.49
N LEU A 115 -0.25 12.29 1.82
CA LEU A 115 -0.18 12.80 3.20
C LEU A 115 -1.57 13.21 3.75
N ARG A 116 -2.45 13.70 2.87
CA ARG A 116 -3.82 14.08 3.26
C ARG A 116 -4.65 12.83 3.51
N PHE A 117 -4.52 11.84 2.63
CA PHE A 117 -5.13 10.52 2.76
C PHE A 117 -4.78 9.87 4.10
N SER A 118 -3.50 9.90 4.45
CA SER A 118 -3.00 9.24 5.64
C SER A 118 -3.43 9.92 6.95
N LYS A 119 -3.53 11.27 6.97
CA LYS A 119 -4.18 12.01 8.07
C LYS A 119 -5.67 11.69 8.19
N GLN A 120 -6.40 11.59 7.07
CA GLN A 120 -7.83 11.28 7.08
C GLN A 120 -8.13 9.90 7.65
N VAL A 121 -7.25 8.92 7.42
CA VAL A 121 -7.37 7.60 8.04
C VAL A 121 -6.71 7.52 9.43
N GLY A 122 -6.32 8.65 10.04
CA GLY A 122 -5.82 8.68 11.41
C GLY A 122 -4.51 7.94 11.64
N LEU A 123 -3.65 7.84 10.63
CA LEU A 123 -2.27 7.39 10.84
C LEU A 123 -1.50 8.52 11.55
N LYS A 124 -0.84 8.19 12.66
CA LYS A 124 -0.03 9.14 13.44
C LYS A 124 1.42 9.05 12.98
N PHE A 125 1.95 10.13 12.41
CA PHE A 125 3.32 10.22 11.86
C PHE A 125 4.31 10.85 12.81
#